data_AF-A0A971NUC6-F1
#
_entry.id   AF-A0A971NUC6-F1
#
_cell.length_a   1.000
_cell.length_b   1.000
_cell.length_c   1.000
_cell.angle_alpha   90.00
_cell.angle_beta   90.00
_cell.angle_gamma   90.00
#
_symmetry.space_group_name_H-M   'P 1'
#
loop_
_entity.id
_entity.type
_entity.pdbx_description
1 polymer ?
#
loop_
_entity_poly.entity_id
_entity_poly.type
_entity_poly.pdbx_seq_one_letter_code
_entity_poly.pdbx_strand_id
1 'polypeptide(L)'
;MNSQPLSEREMDILRLVAQGKSNKEIASSLFISINTVKVHLANIFQKLNVKSRTEATFYALENNIIETRSKSEDDTQGNNGYRTKQNSASKRTLPVLLATLIGIVLVLASSVFFLVNRDKRIAETFSTPQWQELNGTPNIHNNPAIAVHENRIFVFGGSTHEGISSVTESYDPSSDTWQSLPDKPTAVTKARAITHGNLIYIPGGLSHNNQVVNTMEVFDPISLSWSEKAQIPIPLHSYGIGLFDNKIYLFGGQSEGKINNTVLVYDPSSDMWQEAGEFEPVGKLDMGIVSLQDRILVFGGYLNEKPVSTVYAFYPMARHQEQWKQIATLPDGTLATSVQSIGEFIFLLNSDGIWQFIQQTLKWTHLPVHSETNITREDSIVSASGYLFRIAYSYSNEGQTNPFFRYQVIYSTVLPNVFN
;
A
#
# COMPACT_ATOMS: atom_id res chain seq x y z
N MET A 1 -18.19 26.15 -14.99
CA MET A 1 -17.63 26.58 -13.69
C MET A 1 -16.17 26.93 -13.92
N ASN A 2 -15.74 28.12 -13.51
CA ASN A 2 -14.46 28.73 -13.91
C ASN A 2 -13.25 27.98 -13.31
N SER A 3 -12.61 27.11 -14.09
CA SER A 3 -11.28 26.59 -13.77
C SER A 3 -10.24 27.67 -14.10
N GLN A 4 -9.74 28.34 -13.06
CA GLN A 4 -8.57 29.20 -13.21
C GLN A 4 -7.38 28.33 -13.67
N PRO A 5 -6.67 28.71 -14.75
CA PRO A 5 -5.53 27.93 -15.22
C PRO A 5 -4.43 27.86 -14.16
N LEU A 6 -3.68 26.77 -14.16
CA LEU A 6 -2.50 26.63 -13.31
C LEU A 6 -1.46 27.70 -13.70
N SER A 7 -0.86 28.34 -12.71
CA SER A 7 0.30 29.19 -12.91
C SER A 7 1.52 28.37 -13.35
N GLU A 8 2.50 29.02 -13.98
CA GLU A 8 3.76 28.39 -14.37
C GLU A 8 4.45 27.70 -13.18
N ARG A 9 4.39 28.34 -12.01
CA ARG A 9 4.94 27.79 -10.77
C ARG A 9 4.20 26.55 -10.27
N GLU A 10 2.89 26.54 -10.38
CA GLU A 10 2.06 25.37 -10.05
C GLU A 10 2.27 24.24 -11.07
N MET A 11 2.54 24.57 -12.33
CA MET A 11 2.87 23.61 -13.38
C MET A 11 4.22 22.91 -13.12
N ASP A 12 5.24 23.65 -12.69
CA ASP A 12 6.54 23.07 -12.30
C ASP A 12 6.40 22.13 -11.10
N ILE A 13 5.62 22.53 -10.10
CA ILE A 13 5.33 21.68 -8.95
C ILE A 13 4.58 20.43 -9.40
N LEU A 14 3.57 20.57 -10.26
CA LEU A 14 2.81 19.45 -10.81
C LEU A 14 3.69 18.47 -11.61
N ARG A 15 4.66 18.97 -12.38
CA ARG A 15 5.66 18.14 -13.09
C ARG A 15 6.51 17.33 -12.12
N LEU A 16 7.05 17.98 -11.08
CA LEU A 16 7.86 17.28 -10.07
C LEU A 16 7.01 16.31 -9.25
N VAL A 17 5.73 16.62 -9.06
CA VAL A 17 4.77 15.73 -8.42
C VAL A 17 4.55 14.46 -9.24
N ALA A 18 4.36 14.63 -10.55
CA ALA A 18 4.19 13.54 -11.50
C ALA A 18 5.46 12.68 -11.68
N GLN A 19 6.63 13.24 -11.38
CA GLN A 19 7.91 12.51 -11.28
C GLN A 19 8.10 11.77 -9.94
N GLY A 20 7.12 11.84 -9.02
CA GLY A 20 7.19 11.14 -7.73
C GLY A 20 7.98 11.86 -6.63
N LYS A 21 8.47 13.09 -6.83
CA LYS A 21 9.32 13.79 -5.85
C LYS A 21 8.58 14.22 -4.57
N SER A 22 9.07 13.87 -3.39
CA SER A 22 8.52 14.31 -2.10
C SER A 22 8.46 15.83 -1.95
N ASN A 23 7.67 16.34 -1.00
CA ASN A 23 7.58 17.79 -0.74
C ASN A 23 8.94 18.42 -0.39
N LYS A 24 9.83 17.66 0.27
CA LYS A 24 11.21 18.07 0.57
C LYS A 24 12.06 18.17 -0.69
N GLU A 25 11.95 17.20 -1.60
CA GLU A 25 12.68 17.19 -2.86
C GLU A 25 12.18 18.26 -3.84
N ILE A 26 10.86 18.54 -3.85
CA ILE A 26 10.27 19.65 -4.61
C ILE A 26 10.77 20.99 -4.05
N ALA A 27 10.72 21.15 -2.72
CA ALA A 27 11.22 22.35 -2.04
C ALA A 27 12.71 22.61 -2.38
N SER A 28 13.53 21.56 -2.35
CA SER A 28 14.94 21.61 -2.75
C SER A 28 15.11 21.93 -4.24
N SER A 29 14.39 21.23 -5.12
CA SER A 29 14.49 21.39 -6.58
C SER A 29 14.07 22.79 -7.06
N LEU A 30 13.13 23.42 -6.34
CA LEU A 30 12.55 24.71 -6.70
C LEU A 30 13.04 25.87 -5.81
N PHE A 31 13.97 25.62 -4.89
CA PHE A 31 14.49 26.61 -3.93
C PHE A 31 13.39 27.36 -3.16
N ILE A 32 12.40 26.64 -2.63
CA ILE A 32 11.29 27.19 -1.82
C ILE A 32 11.10 26.40 -0.53
N SER A 33 10.33 26.95 0.42
CA SER A 33 10.03 26.26 1.67
C SER A 33 9.06 25.08 1.46
N ILE A 34 9.14 24.06 2.31
CA ILE A 34 8.21 22.91 2.31
C ILE A 34 6.76 23.39 2.50
N ASN A 35 6.54 24.42 3.33
CA ASN A 35 5.20 24.99 3.52
C ASN A 35 4.67 25.67 2.26
N THR A 36 5.54 26.34 1.51
CA THR A 36 5.19 26.93 0.20
C THR A 36 4.77 25.85 -0.80
N VAL A 37 5.46 24.70 -0.82
CA VAL A 37 5.07 23.54 -1.64
C VAL A 37 3.69 23.02 -1.25
N LYS A 38 3.41 22.86 0.06
CA LYS A 38 2.10 22.42 0.56
C LYS A 38 0.97 23.37 0.13
N VAL A 39 1.19 24.68 0.19
CA VAL A 39 0.20 25.70 -0.25
C VAL A 39 -0.07 25.59 -1.75
N HIS A 40 0.97 25.50 -2.57
CA HIS A 40 0.80 25.34 -4.02
C HIS A 40 0.10 24.03 -4.39
N LEU A 41 0.41 22.93 -3.69
CA LEU A 41 -0.27 21.65 -3.89
C LEU A 41 -1.76 21.75 -3.58
N ALA A 42 -2.15 22.40 -2.48
CA ALA A 42 -3.56 22.61 -2.15
C ALA A 42 -4.28 23.41 -3.25
N ASN A 43 -3.65 24.47 -3.77
CA ASN A 43 -4.21 25.27 -4.86
C ASN A 43 -4.31 24.48 -6.16
N ILE A 44 -3.30 23.67 -6.50
CA ILE A 44 -3.31 22.76 -7.66
C ILE A 44 -4.49 21.80 -7.53
N PHE A 45 -4.65 21.16 -6.37
CA PHE A 45 -5.71 20.18 -6.13
C PHE A 45 -7.10 20.81 -6.30
N GLN A 46 -7.29 22.00 -5.75
CA GLN A 46 -8.53 22.75 -5.92
C GLN A 46 -8.79 23.12 -7.38
N LYS A 47 -7.78 23.60 -8.12
CA LYS A 47 -7.93 24.03 -9.53
C LYS A 47 -8.17 22.87 -10.48
N LEU A 48 -7.54 21.71 -10.21
CA LEU A 48 -7.70 20.49 -10.99
C LEU A 48 -8.91 19.65 -10.55
N ASN A 49 -9.59 20.04 -9.47
CA ASN A 49 -10.66 19.27 -8.85
C ASN A 49 -10.24 17.82 -8.51
N VAL A 50 -9.02 17.69 -7.98
CA VAL A 50 -8.44 16.42 -7.53
C VAL A 50 -8.25 16.45 -6.02
N LYS A 51 -8.38 15.31 -5.36
CA LYS A 51 -8.29 15.20 -3.89
C LYS A 51 -6.94 14.68 -3.40
N SER A 52 -6.18 14.09 -4.31
CA SER A 52 -4.94 13.40 -3.97
C SER A 52 -3.81 13.77 -4.93
N ARG A 53 -2.60 13.59 -4.41
CA ARG A 53 -1.37 13.71 -5.20
C ARG A 53 -1.36 12.74 -6.38
N THR A 54 -1.92 11.54 -6.18
CA THR A 54 -2.06 10.51 -7.20
C THR A 54 -2.95 10.98 -8.35
N GLU A 55 -4.13 11.54 -8.05
CA GLU A 55 -5.02 12.11 -9.07
C GLU A 55 -4.38 13.29 -9.80
N ALA A 56 -3.62 14.15 -9.10
CA ALA A 56 -2.87 15.23 -9.75
C ALA A 56 -1.79 14.70 -10.71
N THR A 57 -1.10 13.62 -10.34
CA THR A 57 -0.14 12.93 -11.22
C THR A 57 -0.83 12.33 -12.45
N PHE A 58 -1.99 11.67 -12.28
CA PHE A 58 -2.77 11.15 -13.41
C PHE A 58 -3.19 12.27 -14.36
N TYR A 59 -3.69 13.39 -13.83
CA TYR A 59 -4.02 14.56 -14.62
C TYR A 59 -2.82 15.06 -15.45
N ALA A 60 -1.63 15.14 -14.83
CA ALA A 60 -0.41 15.59 -15.51
C ALA A 60 0.02 14.66 -16.66
N LEU A 61 -0.19 13.36 -16.51
CA LEU A 61 0.11 12.36 -17.53
C LEU A 61 -0.88 12.40 -18.69
N GLU A 62 -2.18 12.49 -18.39
CA GLU A 62 -3.24 12.56 -19.42
C GLU A 62 -3.11 13.82 -20.30
N ASN A 63 -2.59 14.91 -19.73
CA ASN A 63 -2.44 16.19 -20.43
C ASN A 63 -1.05 16.40 -21.05
N ASN A 64 -0.20 15.37 -21.13
CA ASN A 64 1.17 15.43 -21.69
C ASN A 64 2.04 16.56 -21.10
N ILE A 65 1.87 16.87 -19.81
CA ILE A 65 2.59 17.97 -19.14
C ILE A 65 4.10 17.65 -18.93
N ILE A 66 4.49 16.38 -19.13
CA ILE A 66 5.87 15.90 -19.09
C ILE A 66 6.42 15.82 -20.52
N GLU A 67 7.31 16.75 -20.88
CA GLU A 67 8.10 16.63 -22.11
C GLU A 67 9.31 15.70 -21.88
N THR A 68 9.33 14.56 -22.55
CA THR A 68 10.54 13.76 -22.73
C THR A 68 11.51 14.54 -23.62
N ARG A 69 12.53 15.13 -23.00
CA ARG A 69 13.61 15.88 -23.68
C ARG A 69 14.28 15.02 -24.76
N SER A 70 13.95 15.28 -26.02
CA SER A 70 14.78 14.94 -27.18
C SER A 70 16.05 15.78 -27.15
N LYS A 71 17.21 15.15 -27.19
CA LYS A 71 18.47 15.80 -27.58
C LYS A 71 18.43 16.04 -29.10
N SER A 72 18.39 17.31 -29.53
CA SER A 72 19.08 17.78 -30.75
C SER A 72 20.56 18.03 -30.39
N GLU A 73 21.57 18.08 -31.26
CA GLU A 73 21.74 18.33 -32.69
C GLU A 73 22.98 17.55 -33.16
N ASP A 74 22.99 17.08 -34.41
CA ASP A 74 24.03 17.42 -35.40
C ASP A 74 23.51 16.91 -36.76
N ASP A 75 23.18 17.81 -37.68
CA ASP A 75 24.08 18.07 -38.81
C ASP A 75 23.46 19.07 -39.81
N THR A 76 24.33 19.98 -40.23
CA THR A 76 24.15 21.00 -41.25
C THR A 76 23.60 20.49 -42.59
N GLN A 77 22.64 21.20 -43.19
CA GLN A 77 22.41 21.16 -44.63
C GLN A 77 23.10 22.33 -45.33
N GLY A 78 24.05 21.97 -46.20
CA GLY A 78 24.61 22.84 -47.24
C GLY A 78 24.16 22.38 -48.63
N ASN A 79 23.23 23.15 -49.19
CA ASN A 79 23.22 23.67 -50.55
C ASN A 79 23.03 22.77 -51.81
N ASN A 80 21.98 23.17 -52.55
CA ASN A 80 21.89 23.40 -53.99
C ASN A 80 22.08 22.26 -55.01
N GLY A 81 21.03 22.05 -55.82
CA GLY A 81 21.06 22.65 -57.15
C GLY A 81 20.81 21.75 -58.37
N TYR A 82 19.61 21.91 -58.93
CA TYR A 82 19.29 22.00 -60.37
C TYR A 82 19.22 20.77 -61.32
N ARG A 83 17.97 20.62 -61.82
CA ARG A 83 17.50 20.49 -63.23
C ARG A 83 17.64 19.18 -64.03
N THR A 84 16.46 18.57 -64.27
CA THR A 84 15.78 18.27 -65.57
C THR A 84 16.64 18.12 -66.83
N LYS A 85 16.38 17.21 -67.79
CA LYS A 85 15.24 16.34 -68.14
C LYS A 85 15.69 15.42 -69.31
N GLN A 86 15.09 14.22 -69.40
CA GLN A 86 14.63 13.49 -70.61
C GLN A 86 15.67 13.13 -71.72
N ASN A 87 15.65 12.01 -72.44
CA ASN A 87 14.68 10.93 -72.72
C ASN A 87 15.46 9.74 -73.32
N SER A 88 14.98 8.50 -73.16
CA SER A 88 14.41 7.70 -74.27
C SER A 88 14.28 6.21 -73.87
N ALA A 89 13.24 5.59 -74.39
CA ALA A 89 12.67 4.31 -73.98
C ALA A 89 13.45 3.05 -74.37
N SER A 90 13.37 2.00 -73.55
CA SER A 90 13.20 0.62 -74.04
C SER A 90 12.82 -0.36 -72.91
N LYS A 91 11.67 -1.04 -73.11
CA LYS A 91 11.17 -2.31 -72.57
C LYS A 91 11.95 -2.99 -71.43
N ARG A 92 11.36 -3.07 -70.22
CA ARG A 92 11.53 -4.15 -69.21
C ARG A 92 10.54 -3.97 -68.03
N THR A 93 9.25 -4.19 -68.25
CA THR A 93 8.17 -3.96 -67.25
C THR A 93 7.67 -5.24 -66.56
N LEU A 94 8.56 -6.16 -66.21
CA LEU A 94 8.21 -7.33 -65.39
C LEU A 94 9.15 -7.57 -64.18
N PRO A 95 10.48 -7.34 -64.24
CA PRO A 95 11.33 -7.51 -63.06
C PRO A 95 11.20 -6.36 -62.03
N VAL A 96 10.73 -5.18 -62.46
CA VAL A 96 10.57 -4.01 -61.57
C VAL A 96 9.35 -4.17 -60.66
N LEU A 97 8.24 -4.70 -61.16
CA LEU A 97 7.03 -4.95 -60.37
C LEU A 97 7.25 -6.02 -59.29
N LEU A 98 8.03 -7.06 -59.61
CA LEU A 98 8.39 -8.12 -58.66
C LEU A 98 9.37 -7.59 -57.60
N ALA A 99 10.34 -6.76 -57.99
CA ALA A 99 11.26 -6.11 -57.05
C ALA A 99 10.55 -5.11 -56.12
N THR A 100 9.56 -4.36 -56.62
CA THR A 100 8.73 -3.48 -55.77
C THR A 100 7.83 -4.28 -54.82
N LEU A 101 7.27 -5.42 -55.26
CA LEU A 101 6.45 -6.27 -54.40
C LEU A 101 7.30 -6.91 -53.30
N ILE A 102 8.50 -7.41 -53.63
CA ILE A 102 9.46 -7.94 -52.65
C ILE A 102 9.91 -6.84 -51.69
N GLY A 103 10.15 -5.62 -52.18
CA GLY A 103 10.47 -4.46 -51.34
C GLY A 103 9.36 -4.12 -50.35
N ILE A 104 8.09 -4.10 -50.81
CA ILE A 104 6.93 -3.85 -49.94
C ILE A 104 6.75 -4.98 -48.92
N VAL A 105 6.91 -6.25 -49.32
CA VAL A 105 6.85 -7.40 -48.40
C VAL A 105 7.99 -7.35 -47.38
N LEU A 106 9.19 -6.94 -47.75
CA LEU A 106 10.32 -6.76 -46.83
C LEU A 106 10.13 -5.58 -45.88
N VAL A 107 9.52 -4.48 -46.34
CA VAL A 107 9.17 -3.33 -45.48
C VAL A 107 8.02 -3.69 -44.53
N LEU A 108 7.03 -4.45 -44.99
CA LEU A 108 5.95 -4.95 -44.14
C LEU A 108 6.49 -5.99 -43.14
N ALA A 109 7.32 -6.93 -43.57
CA ALA A 109 7.96 -7.90 -42.70
C ALA A 109 8.92 -7.23 -41.71
N SER A 110 9.67 -6.19 -42.12
CA SER A 110 10.50 -5.41 -41.19
C SER A 110 9.64 -4.60 -40.23
N SER A 111 8.53 -4.00 -40.68
CA SER A 111 7.60 -3.27 -39.81
C SER A 111 6.92 -4.20 -38.79
N VAL A 112 6.55 -5.42 -39.19
CA VAL A 112 6.03 -6.47 -38.29
C VAL A 112 7.14 -6.98 -37.38
N PHE A 113 8.37 -7.16 -37.87
CA PHE A 113 9.52 -7.53 -37.03
C PHE A 113 9.87 -6.42 -36.03
N PHE A 114 9.77 -5.15 -36.40
CA PHE A 114 9.95 -4.00 -35.53
C PHE A 114 8.80 -3.86 -34.54
N LEU A 115 7.55 -4.15 -34.93
CA LEU A 115 6.40 -4.18 -34.02
C LEU A 115 6.54 -5.33 -33.00
N VAL A 116 6.81 -6.55 -33.47
CA VAL A 116 7.01 -7.75 -32.64
C VAL A 116 8.25 -7.62 -31.75
N ASN A 117 9.35 -7.03 -32.23
CA ASN A 117 10.53 -6.75 -31.38
C ASN A 117 10.37 -5.50 -30.51
N ARG A 118 9.49 -4.55 -30.84
CA ARG A 118 9.15 -3.45 -29.94
C ARG A 118 8.37 -3.98 -28.74
N ASP A 119 7.44 -4.91 -28.94
CA ASP A 119 6.75 -5.60 -27.85
C ASP A 119 7.70 -6.45 -27.00
N LYS A 120 8.68 -7.14 -27.62
CA LYS A 120 9.73 -7.87 -26.87
C LYS A 120 10.72 -6.97 -26.14
N ARG A 121 11.14 -5.84 -26.73
CA ARG A 121 12.06 -4.88 -26.08
C ARG A 121 11.39 -4.03 -25.01
N ILE A 122 10.08 -3.78 -25.10
CA ILE A 122 9.31 -3.15 -24.02
C ILE A 122 9.05 -4.16 -22.88
N ALA A 123 8.91 -5.45 -23.20
CA ALA A 123 8.78 -6.51 -22.20
C ALA A 123 10.08 -6.78 -21.40
N GLU A 124 11.25 -6.43 -21.91
CA GLU A 124 12.56 -6.73 -21.29
C GLU A 124 13.13 -5.61 -20.38
N THR A 125 12.37 -4.58 -20.00
CA THR A 125 12.83 -3.59 -18.99
C THR A 125 11.73 -3.08 -18.05
N PHE A 126 10.81 -3.96 -17.66
CA PHE A 126 10.20 -3.83 -16.34
C PHE A 126 10.86 -4.89 -15.47
N SER A 127 11.77 -4.48 -14.58
CA SER A 127 12.18 -5.35 -13.48
C SER A 127 10.89 -5.76 -12.77
N THR A 128 10.55 -7.04 -12.81
CA THR A 128 9.41 -7.55 -12.07
C THR A 128 9.60 -7.16 -10.60
N PRO A 129 8.58 -6.60 -9.93
CA PRO A 129 8.73 -6.15 -8.56
C PRO A 129 9.09 -7.34 -7.67
N GLN A 130 10.17 -7.21 -6.92
CA GLN A 130 10.70 -8.23 -6.02
C GLN A 130 10.74 -7.70 -4.59
N TRP A 131 10.71 -8.61 -3.63
CA TRP A 131 11.04 -8.27 -2.25
C TRP A 131 12.49 -7.81 -2.19
N GLN A 132 12.70 -6.62 -1.68
CA GLN A 132 14.01 -6.10 -1.35
C GLN A 132 14.21 -6.22 0.16
N GLU A 133 15.27 -6.94 0.56
CA GLU A 133 15.71 -6.99 1.95
C GLU A 133 16.30 -5.65 2.38
N LEU A 134 15.98 -5.25 3.59
CA LEU A 134 16.39 -4.01 4.25
C LEU A 134 17.18 -4.35 5.51
N ASN A 135 17.71 -3.33 6.18
CA ASN A 135 18.30 -3.51 7.50
C ASN A 135 17.23 -4.07 8.45
N GLY A 136 17.49 -5.27 8.99
CA GLY A 136 16.61 -5.96 9.93
C GLY A 136 16.29 -5.09 11.16
N THR A 137 15.22 -5.45 11.86
CA THR A 137 14.82 -4.74 13.08
C THR A 137 15.93 -4.84 14.13
N PRO A 138 16.26 -3.76 14.87
CA PRO A 138 17.27 -3.81 15.93
C PRO A 138 16.92 -4.81 17.04
N ASN A 139 15.63 -4.95 17.32
CA ASN A 139 15.10 -5.88 18.29
C ASN A 139 14.23 -6.94 17.60
N ILE A 140 14.19 -8.14 18.18
CA ILE A 140 13.34 -9.21 17.66
C ILE A 140 11.94 -9.05 18.22
N HIS A 141 10.91 -9.12 17.36
CA HIS A 141 9.51 -9.01 17.71
C HIS A 141 8.69 -10.13 17.07
N ASN A 142 7.90 -10.82 17.87
CA ASN A 142 6.80 -11.69 17.42
C ASN A 142 5.46 -11.12 17.91
N ASN A 143 4.47 -11.03 17.02
CA ASN A 143 3.18 -10.40 17.27
C ASN A 143 3.27 -8.99 17.91
N PRO A 144 4.13 -8.08 17.40
CA PRO A 144 4.12 -6.69 17.87
C PRO A 144 2.85 -5.96 17.41
N ALA A 145 2.53 -4.85 18.07
CA ALA A 145 1.59 -3.89 17.52
C ALA A 145 2.34 -2.97 16.54
N ILE A 146 1.79 -2.74 15.34
CA ILE A 146 2.43 -1.95 14.29
C ILE A 146 1.46 -0.90 13.77
N ALA A 147 1.94 0.32 13.58
CA ALA A 147 1.18 1.42 12.98
C ALA A 147 2.08 2.29 12.10
N VAL A 148 1.47 3.09 11.21
CA VAL A 148 2.17 4.06 10.38
C VAL A 148 1.67 5.46 10.68
N HIS A 149 2.59 6.38 10.90
CA HIS A 149 2.31 7.81 11.06
C HIS A 149 3.31 8.61 10.22
N GLU A 150 2.80 9.49 9.35
CA GLU A 150 3.61 10.31 8.44
C GLU A 150 4.71 9.52 7.69
N ASN A 151 4.33 8.36 7.12
CA ASN A 151 5.22 7.43 6.39
C ASN A 151 6.31 6.74 7.23
N ARG A 152 6.35 6.94 8.54
CA ARG A 152 7.21 6.19 9.45
C ARG A 152 6.44 4.99 10.01
N ILE A 153 7.12 3.85 10.10
CA ILE A 153 6.57 2.62 10.68
C ILE A 153 6.95 2.62 12.16
N PHE A 154 6.00 2.36 13.04
CA PHE A 154 6.22 2.22 14.47
C PHE A 154 5.90 0.80 14.89
N VAL A 155 6.76 0.21 15.71
CA VAL A 155 6.67 -1.14 16.24
C VAL A 155 6.66 -1.04 17.77
N PHE A 156 5.67 -1.67 18.40
CA PHE A 156 5.45 -1.61 19.84
C PHE A 156 5.34 -3.02 20.43
N GLY A 157 6.20 -3.32 21.40
CA GLY A 157 6.15 -4.56 22.17
C GLY A 157 6.31 -5.82 21.33
N GLY A 158 5.45 -6.81 21.54
CA GLY A 158 5.61 -8.16 21.02
C GLY A 158 6.33 -9.08 21.99
N SER A 159 6.64 -10.29 21.55
CA SER A 159 7.41 -11.27 22.32
C SER A 159 8.75 -11.55 21.67
N THR A 160 9.78 -11.72 22.50
CA THR A 160 11.14 -12.10 22.13
C THR A 160 11.49 -13.43 22.80
N HIS A 161 12.71 -13.92 22.59
CA HIS A 161 13.23 -15.07 23.33
C HIS A 161 13.38 -14.82 24.84
N GLU A 162 13.47 -13.56 25.28
CA GLU A 162 13.57 -13.16 26.70
C GLU A 162 12.20 -12.98 27.36
N GLY A 163 11.12 -12.94 26.57
CA GLY A 163 9.75 -12.78 27.07
C GLY A 163 8.97 -11.70 26.33
N ILE A 164 7.91 -11.20 26.96
CA ILE A 164 7.09 -10.12 26.40
C ILE A 164 7.81 -8.78 26.62
N SER A 165 7.94 -8.01 25.53
CA SER A 165 8.74 -6.79 25.47
C SER A 165 7.89 -5.52 25.55
N SER A 166 8.49 -4.45 26.09
CA SER A 166 7.99 -3.07 26.06
C SER A 166 8.65 -2.22 24.98
N VAL A 167 9.63 -2.76 24.24
CA VAL A 167 10.45 -2.01 23.30
C VAL A 167 9.58 -1.27 22.29
N THR A 168 9.89 0.00 22.10
CA THR A 168 9.30 0.83 21.04
C THR A 168 10.38 1.31 20.09
N GLU A 169 10.16 1.09 18.80
CA GLU A 169 11.06 1.52 17.76
C GLU A 169 10.30 2.02 16.53
N SER A 170 10.96 2.86 15.74
CA SER A 170 10.42 3.34 14.48
C SER A 170 11.41 3.18 13.34
N TYR A 171 10.89 2.91 12.15
CA TYR A 171 11.63 2.86 10.91
C TYR A 171 11.25 4.04 10.01
N ASP A 172 12.26 4.72 9.48
CA ASP A 172 12.11 5.76 8.48
C ASP A 172 12.48 5.22 7.09
N PRO A 173 11.49 4.99 6.20
CA PRO A 173 11.75 4.52 4.85
C PRO A 173 12.60 5.45 3.99
N SER A 174 12.69 6.74 4.33
CA SER A 174 13.44 7.72 3.54
C SER A 174 14.94 7.68 3.80
N SER A 175 15.35 7.31 5.01
CA SER A 175 16.75 7.15 5.40
C SER A 175 17.18 5.69 5.56
N ASP A 176 16.25 4.74 5.51
CA ASP A 176 16.49 3.32 5.78
C ASP A 176 17.12 3.07 7.16
N THR A 177 16.59 3.75 8.17
CA THR A 177 17.12 3.72 9.54
C THR A 177 16.05 3.42 10.56
N TRP A 178 16.41 2.58 11.53
CA TRP A 178 15.65 2.38 12.75
C TRP A 178 16.06 3.38 13.84
N GLN A 179 15.11 3.71 14.70
CA GLN A 179 15.29 4.60 15.84
C GLN A 179 14.58 4.01 17.05
N SER A 180 15.31 3.84 18.15
CA SER A 180 14.75 3.50 19.47
C SER A 180 13.99 4.70 20.03
N LEU A 181 12.83 4.44 20.61
CA LEU A 181 11.91 5.42 21.18
C LEU A 181 11.59 5.04 22.64
N PRO A 182 10.95 5.93 23.42
CA PRO A 182 10.53 5.58 24.77
C PRO A 182 9.63 4.36 24.79
N ASP A 183 9.99 3.40 25.63
CA ASP A 183 9.29 2.13 25.75
C ASP A 183 7.83 2.28 26.15
N LYS A 184 7.01 1.34 25.68
CA LYS A 184 5.61 1.22 26.04
C LYS A 184 5.48 0.93 27.55
N PRO A 185 4.68 1.69 28.32
CA PRO A 185 4.54 1.50 29.77
C PRO A 185 4.18 0.07 30.17
N THR A 186 3.24 -0.56 29.46
CA THR A 186 2.89 -1.97 29.68
C THR A 186 3.44 -2.84 28.54
N ALA A 187 4.40 -3.70 28.85
CA ALA A 187 4.90 -4.73 27.93
C ALA A 187 3.77 -5.69 27.50
N VAL A 188 3.47 -5.76 26.20
CA VAL A 188 2.39 -6.60 25.66
C VAL A 188 2.77 -7.24 24.32
N THR A 189 2.27 -8.45 24.08
CA THR A 189 2.21 -9.11 22.76
C THR A 189 0.77 -9.26 22.30
N LYS A 190 0.54 -9.56 21.01
CA LYS A 190 -0.80 -9.78 20.43
C LYS A 190 -1.75 -8.59 20.57
N ALA A 191 -1.22 -7.39 20.82
CA ALA A 191 -1.94 -6.14 20.67
C ALA A 191 -1.98 -5.75 19.17
N ARG A 192 -2.79 -4.74 18.84
CA ARG A 192 -2.74 -4.05 17.55
C ARG A 192 -2.64 -2.55 17.79
N ALA A 193 -2.09 -1.82 16.83
CA ALA A 193 -1.98 -0.38 16.90
C ALA A 193 -2.73 0.26 15.72
N ILE A 194 -3.26 1.46 15.94
CA ILE A 194 -3.88 2.24 14.87
C ILE A 194 -3.56 3.73 15.03
N THR A 195 -3.22 4.38 13.92
CA THR A 195 -2.97 5.83 13.89
C THR A 195 -4.28 6.56 13.65
N HIS A 196 -4.63 7.48 14.54
CA HIS A 196 -5.79 8.36 14.39
C HIS A 196 -5.41 9.80 14.74
N GLY A 197 -5.64 10.73 13.80
CA GLY A 197 -5.09 12.08 13.90
C GLY A 197 -3.57 12.03 13.94
N ASN A 198 -2.97 12.63 14.97
CA ASN A 198 -1.52 12.64 15.20
C ASN A 198 -1.07 11.63 16.27
N LEU A 199 -1.95 10.73 16.70
CA LEU A 199 -1.70 9.82 17.82
C LEU A 199 -1.79 8.36 17.36
N ILE A 200 -1.08 7.48 18.05
CA ILE A 200 -1.12 6.04 17.82
C ILE A 200 -1.74 5.38 19.05
N TYR A 201 -2.82 4.63 18.86
CA TYR A 201 -3.59 3.99 19.92
C TYR A 201 -3.27 2.50 19.97
N ILE A 202 -2.95 1.98 21.17
CA ILE A 202 -2.61 0.59 21.41
C ILE A 202 -3.46 0.04 22.57
N PRO A 203 -4.69 -0.43 22.28
CA PRO A 203 -5.58 -0.99 23.28
C PRO A 203 -5.15 -2.40 23.72
N GLY A 204 -5.06 -2.67 25.02
CA GLY A 204 -4.99 -4.01 25.56
C GLY A 204 -3.72 -4.79 25.16
N GLY A 205 -3.88 -6.10 24.95
CA GLY A 205 -2.80 -7.04 24.67
C GLY A 205 -2.60 -8.07 25.78
N LEU A 206 -1.67 -9.02 25.55
CA LEU A 206 -1.27 -10.04 26.50
C LEU A 206 0.05 -9.62 27.16
N SER A 207 0.06 -9.44 28.49
CA SER A 207 1.24 -9.01 29.24
C SER A 207 2.17 -10.18 29.63
N HIS A 208 3.37 -9.86 30.12
CA HIS A 208 4.37 -10.84 30.56
C HIS A 208 3.87 -11.86 31.60
N ASN A 209 2.83 -11.51 32.37
CA ASN A 209 2.24 -12.37 33.40
C ASN A 209 1.13 -13.27 32.85
N ASN A 210 1.01 -13.40 31.52
CA ASN A 210 -0.13 -14.02 30.83
C ASN A 210 -1.48 -13.38 31.19
N GLN A 211 -1.48 -12.11 31.62
CA GLN A 211 -2.70 -11.36 31.89
C GLN A 211 -3.10 -10.59 30.64
N VAL A 212 -4.37 -10.72 30.26
CA VAL A 212 -4.94 -9.88 29.20
C VAL A 212 -5.28 -8.53 29.83
N VAL A 213 -4.68 -7.46 29.32
CA VAL A 213 -4.87 -6.11 29.86
C VAL A 213 -5.94 -5.36 29.06
N ASN A 214 -6.55 -4.36 29.69
CA ASN A 214 -7.54 -3.49 29.08
C ASN A 214 -7.08 -2.02 28.99
N THR A 215 -5.81 -1.74 29.28
CA THR A 215 -5.26 -0.38 29.21
C THR A 215 -5.31 0.15 27.78
N MET A 216 -5.69 1.41 27.61
CA MET A 216 -5.59 2.12 26.33
C MET A 216 -4.39 3.06 26.41
N GLU A 217 -3.24 2.58 25.94
CA GLU A 217 -2.03 3.40 25.88
C GLU A 217 -1.93 4.07 24.52
N VAL A 218 -1.59 5.36 24.54
CA VAL A 218 -1.54 6.22 23.36
C VAL A 218 -0.16 6.84 23.27
N PHE A 219 0.50 6.63 22.14
CA PHE A 219 1.80 7.20 21.85
C PHE A 219 1.64 8.45 20.98
N ASP A 220 2.26 9.54 21.40
CA ASP A 220 2.42 10.75 20.60
C ASP A 220 3.79 10.72 19.89
N PRO A 221 3.84 10.51 18.57
CA PRO A 221 5.08 10.46 17.80
C PRO A 221 5.76 11.83 17.62
N ILE A 222 5.10 12.93 17.97
CA ILE A 222 5.66 14.29 17.90
C ILE A 222 6.40 14.61 19.19
N SER A 223 5.77 14.40 20.35
CA SER A 223 6.41 14.63 21.67
C SER A 223 7.21 13.43 22.18
N LEU A 224 7.10 12.28 21.52
CA LEU A 224 7.71 11.00 21.93
C LEU A 224 7.29 10.61 23.35
N SER A 225 6.01 10.74 23.66
CA SER A 225 5.49 10.48 25.01
C SER A 225 4.28 9.57 25.00
N TRP A 226 4.16 8.79 26.07
CA TRP A 226 3.01 7.93 26.32
C TRP A 226 1.99 8.64 27.20
N SER A 227 0.72 8.33 26.95
CA SER A 227 -0.42 8.72 27.78
C SER A 227 -1.43 7.58 27.85
N GLU A 228 -2.33 7.64 28.82
CA GLU A 228 -3.45 6.70 28.91
C GLU A 228 -4.76 7.39 28.56
N LYS A 229 -5.68 6.61 27.99
CA LYS A 229 -7.07 6.97 27.69
C LYS A 229 -8.03 5.99 28.38
N ALA A 230 -9.33 6.20 28.20
CA ALA A 230 -10.34 5.32 28.77
C ALA A 230 -10.05 3.85 28.42
N GLN A 231 -10.03 3.02 29.46
CA GLN A 231 -9.73 1.61 29.35
C GLN A 231 -10.81 0.89 28.54
N ILE A 232 -10.42 -0.16 27.83
CA ILE A 232 -11.37 -1.04 27.15
C ILE A 232 -12.30 -1.65 28.20
N PRO A 233 -13.63 -1.70 27.97
CA PRO A 233 -14.58 -2.30 28.92
C PRO A 233 -14.29 -3.78 29.22
N ILE A 234 -13.66 -4.48 28.26
CA ILE A 234 -13.29 -5.89 28.35
C ILE A 234 -11.80 -5.99 27.96
N PRO A 235 -10.94 -6.64 28.76
CA PRO A 235 -9.56 -6.91 28.35
C PRO A 235 -9.53 -7.74 27.07
N LEU A 236 -8.68 -7.40 26.10
CA LEU A 236 -8.62 -8.11 24.82
C LEU A 236 -7.19 -8.22 24.29
N HIS A 237 -6.90 -9.34 23.62
CA HIS A 237 -5.77 -9.50 22.72
C HIS A 237 -6.22 -10.23 21.44
N SER A 238 -5.37 -10.28 20.40
CA SER A 238 -5.66 -10.94 19.12
C SER A 238 -6.94 -10.45 18.43
N TYR A 239 -7.36 -9.22 18.72
CA TYR A 239 -8.52 -8.57 18.11
C TYR A 239 -8.15 -7.93 16.75
N GLY A 240 -9.16 -7.61 15.95
CA GLY A 240 -9.01 -6.72 14.79
C GLY A 240 -9.25 -5.26 15.21
N ILE A 241 -8.49 -4.31 14.65
CA ILE A 241 -8.66 -2.88 14.89
C ILE A 241 -8.88 -2.13 13.57
N GLY A 242 -9.86 -1.23 13.54
CA GLY A 242 -10.18 -0.43 12.37
C GLY A 242 -10.64 0.98 12.75
N LEU A 243 -10.68 1.87 11.75
CA LEU A 243 -11.17 3.23 11.86
C LEU A 243 -12.39 3.41 10.97
N PHE A 244 -13.40 4.10 11.50
CA PHE A 244 -14.52 4.58 10.71
C PHE A 244 -15.09 5.83 11.36
N ASP A 245 -15.36 6.88 10.58
CA ASP A 245 -15.97 8.13 11.04
C ASP A 245 -15.32 8.69 12.33
N ASN A 246 -13.98 8.78 12.32
CA ASN A 246 -13.14 9.23 13.45
C ASN A 246 -13.25 8.42 14.75
N LYS A 247 -13.85 7.22 14.71
CA LYS A 247 -13.96 6.30 15.84
C LYS A 247 -13.11 5.06 15.60
N ILE A 248 -12.56 4.51 16.67
CA ILE A 248 -11.74 3.30 16.65
C ILE A 248 -12.63 2.11 17.00
N TYR A 249 -12.63 1.09 16.14
CA TYR A 249 -13.43 -0.12 16.29
C TYR A 249 -12.53 -1.30 16.64
N LEU A 250 -12.90 -2.05 17.68
CA LEU A 250 -12.32 -3.34 18.01
C LEU A 250 -13.31 -4.47 17.67
N PHE A 251 -12.77 -5.49 17.02
CA PHE A 251 -13.50 -6.63 16.52
C PHE A 251 -12.93 -7.92 17.10
N GLY A 252 -13.79 -8.79 17.64
CA GLY A 252 -13.36 -10.07 18.17
C GLY A 252 -12.34 -9.95 19.31
N GLY A 253 -11.29 -10.76 19.24
CA GLY A 253 -10.31 -10.95 20.30
C GLY A 253 -10.78 -11.95 21.34
N GLN A 254 -9.94 -12.20 22.34
CA GLN A 254 -10.30 -13.05 23.47
C GLN A 254 -9.71 -12.54 24.78
N SER A 255 -10.32 -13.02 25.86
CA SER A 255 -9.86 -12.88 27.23
C SER A 255 -10.14 -14.15 27.99
N GLU A 256 -9.17 -14.64 28.79
CA GLU A 256 -9.35 -15.84 29.62
C GLU A 256 -9.88 -17.07 28.85
N GLY A 257 -9.46 -17.24 27.59
CA GLY A 257 -9.91 -18.33 26.72
C GLY A 257 -11.34 -18.19 26.17
N LYS A 258 -12.01 -17.06 26.44
CA LYS A 258 -13.33 -16.72 25.89
C LYS A 258 -13.18 -15.71 24.77
N ILE A 259 -13.78 -16.03 23.64
CA ILE A 259 -13.82 -15.16 22.47
C ILE A 259 -14.85 -14.05 22.72
N ASN A 260 -14.47 -12.82 22.39
CA ASN A 260 -15.35 -11.66 22.44
C ASN A 260 -16.21 -11.58 21.17
N ASN A 261 -17.50 -11.34 21.37
CA ASN A 261 -18.49 -11.20 20.29
C ASN A 261 -19.07 -9.80 20.23
N THR A 262 -18.52 -8.83 20.96
CA THR A 262 -19.02 -7.46 20.97
C THR A 262 -18.12 -6.58 20.12
N VAL A 263 -18.71 -5.76 19.25
CA VAL A 263 -18.00 -4.69 18.57
C VAL A 263 -17.85 -3.52 19.54
N LEU A 264 -16.62 -3.23 19.96
CA LEU A 264 -16.33 -2.11 20.85
C LEU A 264 -15.89 -0.91 20.03
N VAL A 265 -16.43 0.26 20.35
CA VAL A 265 -16.14 1.51 19.65
C VAL A 265 -15.67 2.54 20.63
N TYR A 266 -14.48 3.08 20.39
CA TYR A 266 -13.91 4.18 21.14
C TYR A 266 -14.11 5.48 20.36
N ASP A 267 -14.65 6.48 21.04
CA ASP A 267 -14.76 7.85 20.54
C ASP A 267 -13.65 8.70 21.15
N PRO A 268 -12.61 9.08 20.38
CA PRO A 268 -11.52 9.91 20.87
C PRO A 268 -11.94 11.31 21.33
N SER A 269 -13.09 11.82 20.86
CA SER A 269 -13.57 13.17 21.20
C SER A 269 -14.19 13.23 22.60
N SER A 270 -14.84 12.15 23.03
CA SER A 270 -15.42 12.02 24.36
C SER A 270 -14.59 11.18 25.33
N ASP A 271 -13.54 10.50 24.84
CA ASP A 271 -12.74 9.54 25.62
C ASP A 271 -13.61 8.45 26.26
N MET A 272 -14.49 7.85 25.45
CA MET A 272 -15.49 6.89 25.91
C MET A 272 -15.61 5.70 24.98
N TRP A 273 -15.88 4.54 25.58
CA TRP A 273 -16.22 3.32 24.86
C TRP A 273 -17.73 3.10 24.83
N GLN A 274 -18.20 2.54 23.72
CA GLN A 274 -19.57 2.09 23.53
C GLN A 274 -19.59 0.75 22.78
N GLU A 275 -20.65 -0.04 22.99
CA GLU A 275 -20.91 -1.22 22.18
C GLU A 275 -21.68 -0.82 20.92
N ALA A 276 -21.29 -1.36 19.76
CA ALA A 276 -21.91 -1.06 18.47
C ALA A 276 -22.62 -2.25 17.81
N GLY A 277 -22.93 -3.28 18.60
CA GLY A 277 -23.60 -4.48 18.16
C GLY A 277 -22.77 -5.75 18.36
N GLU A 278 -23.31 -6.86 17.87
CA GLU A 278 -22.66 -8.16 17.96
C GLU A 278 -21.78 -8.39 16.72
N PHE A 279 -20.64 -9.02 16.97
CA PHE A 279 -19.64 -9.45 16.03
C PHE A 279 -20.04 -10.84 15.52
N GLU A 280 -20.88 -10.84 14.48
CA GLU A 280 -21.25 -12.05 13.72
C GLU A 280 -20.22 -12.59 12.69
N PRO A 281 -18.93 -12.20 12.65
CA PRO A 281 -17.97 -12.91 11.79
C PRO A 281 -17.50 -14.26 12.33
N VAL A 282 -17.29 -15.15 11.37
CA VAL A 282 -16.88 -16.54 11.54
C VAL A 282 -15.39 -16.71 11.87
N GLY A 283 -14.56 -15.67 11.78
CA GLY A 283 -13.20 -15.63 12.37
C GLY A 283 -13.17 -14.51 13.41
N LYS A 284 -12.67 -14.79 14.61
CA LYS A 284 -12.74 -13.86 15.75
C LYS A 284 -11.38 -13.48 16.31
N LEU A 285 -10.32 -14.17 15.90
CA LEU A 285 -8.95 -13.93 16.34
C LEU A 285 -8.06 -13.64 15.13
N ASP A 286 -7.08 -12.75 15.31
CA ASP A 286 -5.99 -12.47 14.37
C ASP A 286 -6.47 -12.19 12.92
N MET A 287 -7.53 -11.40 12.81
CA MET A 287 -8.14 -11.01 11.53
C MET A 287 -7.35 -9.90 10.84
N GLY A 288 -7.38 -9.90 9.50
CA GLY A 288 -6.99 -8.74 8.71
C GLY A 288 -8.12 -7.70 8.69
N ILE A 289 -7.80 -6.43 8.96
CA ILE A 289 -8.77 -5.34 8.95
C ILE A 289 -8.32 -4.27 7.97
N VAL A 290 -9.24 -3.81 7.11
CA VAL A 290 -9.02 -2.64 6.24
C VAL A 290 -10.13 -1.64 6.47
N SER A 291 -9.74 -0.40 6.77
CA SER A 291 -10.66 0.72 6.97
C SER A 291 -10.89 1.44 5.64
N LEU A 292 -12.14 1.48 5.17
CA LEU A 292 -12.55 2.22 3.97
C LEU A 292 -13.46 3.39 4.36
N GLN A 293 -13.74 4.26 3.40
CA GLN A 293 -14.54 5.46 3.64
C GLN A 293 -15.98 5.14 4.09
N ASP A 294 -16.58 4.08 3.55
CA ASP A 294 -17.99 3.72 3.74
C ASP A 294 -18.21 2.49 4.61
N ARG A 295 -17.16 1.70 4.87
CA ARG A 295 -17.24 0.43 5.59
C ARG A 295 -15.89 -0.02 6.12
N ILE A 296 -15.88 -1.02 7.00
CA ILE A 296 -14.67 -1.73 7.42
C ILE A 296 -14.72 -3.13 6.83
N LEU A 297 -13.62 -3.58 6.21
CA LEU A 297 -13.50 -4.95 5.72
C LEU A 297 -12.77 -5.81 6.73
N VAL A 298 -13.30 -7.01 6.97
CA VAL A 298 -12.78 -8.01 7.91
C VAL A 298 -12.43 -9.27 7.12
N PHE A 299 -11.17 -9.66 7.16
CA PHE A 299 -10.60 -10.75 6.37
C PHE A 299 -10.19 -11.91 7.29
N GLY A 300 -10.86 -13.05 7.10
CA GLY A 300 -10.50 -14.32 7.70
C GLY A 300 -10.37 -14.31 9.22
N GLY A 301 -9.19 -14.69 9.72
CA GLY A 301 -8.91 -14.94 11.14
C GLY A 301 -9.19 -16.38 11.56
N TYR A 302 -9.25 -16.59 12.87
CA TYR A 302 -9.41 -17.92 13.48
C TYR A 302 -10.63 -18.00 14.39
N LEU A 303 -11.23 -19.19 14.43
CA LEU A 303 -12.28 -19.58 15.37
C LEU A 303 -12.01 -21.00 15.85
N ASN A 304 -11.91 -21.20 17.17
CA ASN A 304 -11.61 -22.51 17.76
C ASN A 304 -10.39 -23.20 17.11
N GLU A 305 -9.30 -22.44 16.95
CA GLU A 305 -8.04 -22.86 16.31
C GLU A 305 -8.16 -23.22 14.81
N LYS A 306 -9.34 -23.09 14.23
CA LYS A 306 -9.56 -23.31 12.81
C LYS A 306 -9.54 -21.98 12.06
N PRO A 307 -8.83 -21.92 10.94
CA PRO A 307 -8.86 -20.72 10.12
C PRO A 307 -10.17 -20.59 9.38
N VAL A 308 -10.52 -19.34 9.12
CA VAL A 308 -11.73 -18.98 8.40
C VAL A 308 -11.34 -18.18 7.17
N SER A 309 -11.95 -18.51 6.03
CA SER A 309 -11.62 -17.90 4.74
C SER A 309 -12.63 -16.85 4.29
N THR A 310 -13.55 -16.41 5.14
CA THR A 310 -14.57 -15.45 4.73
C THR A 310 -14.06 -14.02 4.76
N VAL A 311 -14.57 -13.19 3.86
CA VAL A 311 -14.38 -11.74 3.86
C VAL A 311 -15.73 -11.08 4.10
N TYR A 312 -15.82 -10.30 5.17
CA TYR A 312 -17.01 -9.55 5.56
C TYR A 312 -16.80 -8.06 5.37
N ALA A 313 -17.87 -7.37 4.97
CA ALA A 313 -18.00 -5.93 5.09
C ALA A 313 -18.86 -5.60 6.32
N PHE A 314 -18.32 -4.73 7.17
CA PHE A 314 -19.01 -4.13 8.30
C PHE A 314 -19.45 -2.71 7.95
N TYR A 315 -20.74 -2.42 8.08
CA TYR A 315 -21.34 -1.11 7.84
C TYR A 315 -21.79 -0.49 9.17
N PRO A 316 -20.98 0.35 9.83
CA PRO A 316 -21.26 0.81 11.20
C PRO A 316 -22.57 1.58 11.34
N MET A 317 -23.01 2.25 10.27
CA MET A 317 -24.22 3.08 10.22
C MET A 317 -25.47 2.30 9.79
N ALA A 318 -25.34 1.03 9.40
CA ALA A 318 -26.49 0.20 9.04
C ALA A 318 -27.27 -0.25 10.29
N ARG A 319 -28.52 -0.66 10.09
CA ARG A 319 -29.30 -1.31 11.16
C ARG A 319 -28.61 -2.60 11.56
N HIS A 320 -28.73 -3.00 12.84
CA HIS A 320 -28.02 -4.15 13.42
C HIS A 320 -27.99 -5.41 12.53
N GLN A 321 -29.13 -5.82 11.97
CA GLN A 321 -29.26 -6.99 11.09
C GLN A 321 -28.58 -6.86 9.71
N GLU A 322 -28.20 -5.65 9.31
CA GLU A 322 -27.59 -5.29 8.02
C GLU A 322 -26.15 -4.80 8.18
N GLN A 323 -25.63 -4.75 9.42
CA GLN A 323 -24.27 -4.30 9.69
C GLN A 323 -23.22 -5.22 9.08
N TRP A 324 -23.52 -6.52 8.91
CA TRP A 324 -22.57 -7.51 8.40
C TRP A 324 -23.04 -8.09 7.08
N LYS A 325 -22.15 -8.08 6.09
CA LYS A 325 -22.37 -8.75 4.80
C LYS A 325 -21.13 -9.51 4.37
N GLN A 326 -21.24 -10.81 4.17
CA GLN A 326 -20.17 -11.56 3.50
C GLN A 326 -20.09 -11.11 2.04
N ILE A 327 -18.91 -10.69 1.60
CA ILE A 327 -18.69 -10.14 0.25
C ILE A 327 -17.78 -11.02 -0.61
N ALA A 328 -16.92 -11.83 0.00
CA ALA A 328 -16.02 -12.73 -0.72
C ALA A 328 -15.51 -13.86 0.19
N THR A 329 -14.66 -14.71 -0.39
CA THR A 329 -13.81 -15.66 0.33
C THR A 329 -12.35 -15.42 -0.07
N LEU A 330 -11.42 -15.69 0.84
CA LEU A 330 -9.99 -15.66 0.60
C LEU A 330 -9.61 -16.70 -0.47
N PRO A 331 -8.54 -16.47 -1.24
CA PRO A 331 -8.03 -17.44 -2.21
C PRO A 331 -7.66 -18.77 -1.53
N ASP A 332 -8.02 -19.90 -2.15
CA ASP A 332 -7.55 -21.26 -1.85
C ASP A 332 -7.58 -21.71 -0.37
N GLY A 333 -8.49 -21.17 0.44
CA GLY A 333 -8.60 -21.53 1.86
C GLY A 333 -7.45 -20.99 2.73
N THR A 334 -6.71 -20.01 2.21
CA THR A 334 -5.54 -19.44 2.87
C THR A 334 -5.88 -18.70 4.17
N LEU A 335 -4.88 -18.66 5.05
CA LEU A 335 -4.91 -17.95 6.32
C LEU A 335 -4.72 -16.44 6.05
N ALA A 336 -5.73 -15.60 6.22
CA ALA A 336 -5.47 -14.16 6.28
C ALA A 336 -4.83 -13.83 7.62
N THR A 337 -3.52 -13.63 7.61
CA THR A 337 -2.77 -13.18 8.80
C THR A 337 -2.33 -11.72 8.65
N SER A 338 -2.33 -11.21 7.41
CA SER A 338 -1.65 -9.96 7.07
C SER A 338 -2.34 -9.32 5.84
N VAL A 339 -3.21 -8.33 6.07
CA VAL A 339 -3.93 -7.57 5.00
C VAL A 339 -3.65 -6.08 5.16
N GLN A 340 -3.36 -5.37 4.07
CA GLN A 340 -3.10 -3.92 4.04
C GLN A 340 -3.70 -3.26 2.81
N SER A 341 -4.00 -1.96 2.92
CA SER A 341 -4.48 -1.16 1.80
C SER A 341 -3.46 -0.12 1.36
N ILE A 342 -3.27 0.04 0.04
CA ILE A 342 -2.53 1.16 -0.55
C ILE A 342 -3.49 1.90 -1.48
N GLY A 343 -3.97 3.06 -1.03
CA GLY A 343 -5.09 3.74 -1.69
C GLY A 343 -6.33 2.85 -1.69
N GLU A 344 -6.96 2.66 -2.85
CA GLU A 344 -8.14 1.82 -3.03
C GLU A 344 -7.82 0.31 -3.14
N PHE A 345 -6.54 -0.04 -3.27
CA PHE A 345 -6.13 -1.42 -3.49
C PHE A 345 -5.84 -2.12 -2.17
N ILE A 346 -6.32 -3.35 -2.06
CA ILE A 346 -6.16 -4.17 -0.86
C ILE A 346 -5.27 -5.36 -1.21
N PHE A 347 -4.27 -5.59 -0.38
CA PHE A 347 -3.28 -6.65 -0.54
C PHE A 347 -3.35 -7.59 0.65
N LEU A 348 -3.37 -8.88 0.34
CA LEU A 348 -3.23 -9.97 1.29
C LEU A 348 -1.87 -10.62 1.04
N LEU A 349 -1.12 -10.84 2.13
CA LEU A 349 0.07 -11.67 2.11
C LEU A 349 -0.25 -13.01 2.77
N ASN A 350 0.08 -14.11 2.09
CA ASN A 350 -0.02 -15.47 2.62
C ASN A 350 1.18 -16.32 2.16
N SER A 351 1.22 -17.59 2.54
CA SER A 351 2.28 -18.54 2.15
C SER A 351 2.49 -18.61 0.63
N ASP A 352 1.44 -18.35 -0.14
CA ASP A 352 1.43 -18.49 -1.59
C ASP A 352 1.76 -17.18 -2.31
N GLY A 353 2.08 -16.10 -1.57
CA GLY A 353 2.55 -14.83 -2.07
C GLY A 353 1.60 -13.66 -1.82
N ILE A 354 1.57 -12.71 -2.75
CA ILE A 354 0.79 -11.47 -2.64
C ILE A 354 -0.46 -11.58 -3.51
N TRP A 355 -1.61 -11.32 -2.89
CA TRP A 355 -2.90 -11.30 -3.56
C TRP A 355 -3.52 -9.90 -3.49
N GLN A 356 -4.05 -9.42 -4.60
CA GLN A 356 -4.78 -8.16 -4.67
C GLN A 356 -6.29 -8.44 -4.70
N PHE A 357 -7.04 -7.79 -3.80
CA PHE A 357 -8.50 -7.83 -3.80
C PHE A 357 -9.06 -6.66 -4.63
N ILE A 358 -9.82 -6.99 -5.68
CA ILE A 358 -10.47 -6.03 -6.57
C ILE A 358 -11.88 -5.76 -6.05
N GLN A 359 -12.06 -4.64 -5.35
CA GLN A 359 -13.32 -4.32 -4.66
C GLN A 359 -14.54 -4.29 -5.59
N GLN A 360 -14.38 -3.81 -6.84
CA GLN A 360 -15.48 -3.67 -7.79
C GLN A 360 -16.02 -5.02 -8.27
N THR A 361 -15.15 -6.03 -8.37
CA THR A 361 -15.51 -7.36 -8.86
C THR A 361 -15.62 -8.40 -7.75
N LEU A 362 -15.15 -8.05 -6.54
CA LEU A 362 -15.03 -8.93 -5.38
C LEU A 362 -14.16 -10.18 -5.67
N LYS A 363 -13.20 -10.03 -6.59
CA LYS A 363 -12.29 -11.10 -7.00
C LYS A 363 -10.87 -10.82 -6.53
N TRP A 364 -10.12 -11.91 -6.39
CA TRP A 364 -8.70 -11.88 -6.10
C TRP A 364 -7.88 -12.04 -7.37
N THR A 365 -6.76 -11.34 -7.43
CA THR A 365 -5.73 -11.50 -8.45
C THR A 365 -4.41 -11.80 -7.76
N HIS A 366 -3.76 -12.90 -8.16
CA HIS A 366 -2.43 -13.23 -7.67
C HIS A 366 -1.41 -12.32 -8.35
N LEU A 367 -0.53 -11.71 -7.56
CA LEU A 367 0.57 -10.92 -8.10
C LEU A 367 1.81 -11.81 -8.26
N PRO A 368 2.50 -11.76 -9.40
CA PRO A 368 3.72 -12.52 -9.59
C PRO A 368 4.79 -12.03 -8.60
N VAL A 369 5.24 -12.93 -7.72
CA VAL A 369 6.36 -12.69 -6.81
C VAL A 369 7.51 -13.61 -7.23
N HIS A 370 8.66 -13.04 -7.57
CA HIS A 370 9.88 -13.82 -7.81
C HIS A 370 10.64 -13.98 -6.49
N SER A 371 10.44 -15.13 -5.86
CA SER A 371 11.23 -15.79 -4.81
C SER A 371 10.28 -16.62 -3.96
N GLU A 372 10.70 -17.83 -3.57
CA GLU A 372 10.05 -18.59 -2.51
C GLU A 372 10.30 -17.86 -1.19
N THR A 373 9.53 -16.79 -0.92
CA THR A 373 9.49 -16.23 0.42
C THR A 373 8.68 -17.18 1.27
N ASN A 374 9.33 -17.85 2.22
CA ASN A 374 8.65 -18.62 3.26
C ASN A 374 7.89 -17.64 4.17
N ILE A 375 6.71 -17.21 3.69
CA ILE A 375 5.81 -16.31 4.41
C ILE A 375 5.08 -17.16 5.43
N THR A 376 5.25 -16.77 6.69
CA THR A 376 4.61 -17.45 7.81
C THR A 376 3.44 -16.63 8.32
N ARG A 377 2.64 -17.23 9.19
CA ARG A 377 1.51 -16.53 9.83
C ARG A 377 1.96 -15.50 10.86
N GLU A 378 3.19 -15.65 11.36
CA GLU A 378 3.82 -14.74 12.33
C GLU A 378 4.34 -13.45 11.66
N ASP A 379 4.42 -13.44 10.33
CA ASP A 379 4.81 -12.26 9.58
C ASP A 379 3.78 -11.15 9.69
N SER A 380 4.28 -9.95 9.96
CA SER A 380 3.49 -8.74 9.97
C SER A 380 3.74 -7.92 8.71
N ILE A 381 2.68 -7.37 8.12
CA ILE A 381 2.80 -6.44 7.01
C ILE A 381 2.21 -5.08 7.33
N VAL A 382 2.79 -4.05 6.73
CA VAL A 382 2.28 -2.68 6.82
C VAL A 382 2.54 -1.93 5.53
N SER A 383 1.67 -0.99 5.18
CA SER A 383 1.86 -0.12 4.01
C SER A 383 2.37 1.25 4.42
N ALA A 384 3.45 1.73 3.78
CA ALA A 384 3.93 3.10 3.92
C ALA A 384 4.54 3.58 2.59
N SER A 385 4.38 4.86 2.26
CA SER A 385 4.99 5.46 1.05
C SER A 385 4.71 4.72 -0.27
N GLY A 386 3.59 3.99 -0.39
CA GLY A 386 3.27 3.19 -1.59
C GLY A 386 3.99 1.83 -1.68
N TYR A 387 4.69 1.43 -0.62
CA TYR A 387 5.31 0.11 -0.49
C TYR A 387 4.56 -0.75 0.52
N LEU A 388 4.64 -2.06 0.34
CA LEU A 388 4.38 -3.02 1.41
C LEU A 388 5.70 -3.31 2.13
N PHE A 389 5.70 -3.21 3.44
CA PHE A 389 6.79 -3.64 4.30
C PHE A 389 6.39 -4.91 5.02
N ARG A 390 7.29 -5.89 5.06
CA ARG A 390 7.12 -7.16 5.75
C ARG A 390 8.17 -7.27 6.85
N ILE A 391 7.72 -7.38 8.09
CA ILE A 391 8.53 -7.78 9.24
C ILE A 391 8.30 -9.28 9.39
N ALA A 392 9.22 -10.07 8.83
CA ALA A 392 9.13 -11.52 8.93
C ALA A 392 9.52 -11.97 10.34
N TYR A 393 9.00 -13.10 10.81
CA TYR A 393 9.50 -13.74 12.02
C TYR A 393 10.00 -15.14 11.69
N SER A 394 11.27 -15.39 12.00
CA SER A 394 11.92 -16.69 11.78
C SER A 394 12.51 -17.22 13.08
N TYR A 395 12.25 -18.49 13.36
CA TYR A 395 12.79 -19.22 14.49
C TYR A 395 13.58 -20.43 13.96
N SER A 396 14.88 -20.48 14.25
CA SER A 396 15.74 -21.61 13.91
C SER A 396 16.57 -22.05 15.12
N ASN A 397 17.33 -23.13 14.97
CA ASN A 397 18.30 -23.56 15.98
C ASN A 397 19.40 -22.50 16.25
N GLU A 398 19.58 -21.54 15.34
CA GLU A 398 20.56 -20.46 15.44
C GLU A 398 19.99 -19.21 16.14
N GLY A 399 18.69 -19.22 16.47
CA GLY A 399 18.03 -18.15 17.20
C GLY A 399 16.80 -17.61 16.48
N GLN A 400 16.29 -16.49 17.00
CA GLN A 400 15.17 -15.76 16.42
C GLN A 400 15.69 -14.61 15.58
N THR A 401 15.04 -14.33 14.45
CA THR A 401 15.39 -13.18 13.60
C THR A 401 14.12 -12.52 13.05
N ASN A 402 14.22 -11.22 12.76
CA ASN A 402 13.20 -10.49 12.02
C ASN A 402 13.77 -9.89 10.72
N PRO A 403 13.93 -10.71 9.67
CA PRO A 403 14.24 -10.19 8.34
C PRO A 403 13.19 -9.17 7.92
N PHE A 404 13.65 -8.03 7.41
CA PHE A 404 12.80 -6.91 7.06
C PHE A 404 12.86 -6.68 5.56
N PHE A 405 11.69 -6.62 4.92
CA PHE A 405 11.61 -6.50 3.47
C PHE A 405 10.66 -5.38 3.06
N ARG A 406 10.91 -4.80 1.89
CA ARG A 406 9.96 -3.95 1.18
C ARG A 406 9.61 -4.53 -0.19
N TYR A 407 8.37 -4.30 -0.62
CA TYR A 407 7.89 -4.65 -1.95
C TYR A 407 7.23 -3.42 -2.58
N GLN A 408 7.70 -3.05 -3.76
CA GLN A 408 7.08 -1.99 -4.54
C GLN A 408 5.88 -2.55 -5.27
N VAL A 409 4.69 -2.13 -4.87
CA VAL A 409 3.46 -2.51 -5.58
C VAL A 409 3.41 -1.73 -6.89
N ILE A 410 3.47 -2.45 -8.01
CA ILE A 410 3.20 -1.87 -9.33
C ILE A 410 1.70 -1.98 -9.56
N TYR A 411 1.03 -0.83 -9.70
CA TYR A 411 -0.38 -0.79 -10.03
C TYR A 411 -0.58 -1.25 -11.47
N SER A 412 -1.18 -2.43 -11.67
CA SER A 412 -1.75 -2.79 -12.95
C SER A 412 -3.21 -2.36 -12.97
N THR A 413 -3.51 -1.27 -13.68
CA THR A 413 -4.90 -1.04 -14.10
C THR A 413 -5.18 -2.04 -15.22
N VAL A 414 -5.81 -3.16 -14.88
CA VAL A 414 -6.42 -4.02 -15.90
C VAL A 414 -7.58 -3.22 -16.48
N LEU A 415 -7.34 -2.57 -17.62
CA LEU A 415 -8.42 -1.99 -18.41
C LEU A 415 -9.37 -3.14 -18.77
N PRO A 416 -10.67 -3.05 -18.45
CA PRO A 416 -11.61 -4.06 -18.91
C PRO A 416 -11.55 -4.07 -20.44
N ASN A 417 -11.26 -5.24 -21.01
CA ASN A 417 -11.30 -5.44 -22.45
C ASN A 417 -12.72 -5.14 -22.94
N VAL A 418 -12.93 -3.93 -23.48
CA VAL A 418 -14.12 -3.60 -24.28
C VAL A 418 -13.84 -4.12 -25.68
N PHE A 419 -14.02 -5.43 -25.89
CA PHE A 419 -14.23 -5.94 -27.24
C PHE A 419 -15.73 -5.91 -27.51
N ASN A 420 -16.13 -5.00 -28.40
CA ASN A 420 -17.45 -4.98 -29.03
C ASN A 420 -17.59 -6.11 -30.04
#